data_AF-A0A3D0SF52-F1
#
_entry.id   AF-A0A3D0SF52-F1
#
_cell.length_a   1.000
_cell.length_b   1.000
_cell.length_c   1.000
_cell.angle_alpha   90.00
_cell.angle_beta   90.00
_cell.angle_gamma   90.00
#
_symmetry.space_group_name_H-M   'P 1'
#
loop_
_entity.id
_entity.type
_entity.pdbx_description
1 polymer ?
#
loop_
_entity_poly.entity_id
_entity_poly.type
_entity_poly.pdbx_seq_one_letter_code
_entity_poly.pdbx_strand_id
1 'polypeptide(L)' 'MRRAVITGLGIVSSIGINQEQVTASLKAGKSGITFSEEFAEMGMRSQVWGNV' A
#
# COMPACT_ATOMS: atom_id res chain seq x y z
N MET A 1 19.45 -23.09 27.69
CA MET A 1 18.26 -22.66 26.92
C MET A 1 18.56 -21.31 26.27
N ARG A 2 18.38 -21.16 24.96
CA ARG A 2 18.48 -19.85 24.28
C ARG A 2 17.06 -19.38 23.96
N ARG A 3 16.65 -18.23 24.52
CA ARG A 3 15.36 -17.60 24.25
C ARG A 3 15.61 -16.31 23.47
N ALA A 4 14.86 -16.09 22.40
CA ALA A 4 14.84 -14.84 21.67
C ALA A 4 13.43 -14.25 21.72
N VAL A 5 13.34 -12.94 21.92
CA VAL A 5 12.09 -12.18 21.80
C VAL A 5 12.24 -11.30 20.57
N ILE A 6 11.35 -11.46 19.61
CA ILE A 6 11.30 -10.62 18.42
C ILE A 6 10.23 -9.56 18.67
N THR A 7 10.67 -8.31 18.84
CA THR A 7 9.78 -7.15 18.95
C THR A 7 10.02 -6.22 17.76
N GLY A 8 8.96 -5.93 17.00
CA GLY A 8 8.97 -5.01 15.86
C GLY A 8 7.64 -5.02 15.11
N LEU A 9 7.31 -3.90 14.46
CA LEU A 9 6.16 -3.77 13.55
C LEU A 9 6.68 -3.89 12.11
N GLY A 10 6.68 -5.10 11.56
CA GLY A 10 7.05 -5.32 10.16
C GLY A 10 5.92 -4.85 9.26
N ILE A 11 6.18 -3.85 8.41
CA ILE A 11 5.16 -3.36 7.48
C ILE A 11 5.71 -3.27 6.08
N VAL A 12 4.81 -3.48 5.12
CA VAL A 12 5.10 -3.73 3.70
C VAL A 12 4.21 -2.85 2.81
N SER A 13 3.07 -2.40 3.35
CA SER A 13 2.09 -1.51 2.72
C SER A 13 1.12 -1.01 3.81
N SER A 14 0.06 -0.26 3.51
CA SER A 14 -0.31 1.09 4.03
C SER A 14 0.48 2.22 3.32
N ILE A 15 0.76 1.93 2.04
CA ILE A 15 1.55 2.64 1.00
C ILE A 15 3.02 2.89 1.36
N GLY A 16 3.58 2.07 2.23
CA GLY A 16 5.00 2.11 2.57
C GLY A 16 5.55 0.78 3.05
N ILE A 17 6.84 0.52 2.80
CA ILE A 17 7.53 -0.72 3.17
C ILE A 17 8.23 -0.66 4.53
N ASN A 18 8.02 0.44 5.26
CA ASN A 18 8.56 0.67 6.58
C ASN A 18 7.69 1.67 7.35
N GLN A 19 7.93 1.74 8.66
CA GLN A 19 7.17 2.54 9.62
C GLN A 19 6.98 4.00 9.22
N GLU A 20 8.02 4.63 8.70
CA GLU A 20 8.02 6.04 8.34
C GLU A 20 7.12 6.30 7.13
N GLN A 21 7.29 5.52 6.06
CA GLN A 21 6.51 5.65 4.84
C GLN A 21 5.02 5.41 5.09
N VAL A 22 4.70 4.42 5.93
CA VAL A 22 3.32 4.13 6.32
C VAL A 22 2.74 5.28 7.14
N THR A 23 3.47 5.77 8.13
CA THR A 23 2.96 6.88 8.97
C THR A 23 2.68 8.13 8.14
N ALA A 24 3.58 8.46 7.20
CA ALA A 24 3.38 9.58 6.29
C ALA A 24 2.18 9.38 5.37
N SER A 25 2.08 8.20 4.75
CA SER A 25 0.97 7.85 3.84
C SER A 25 -0.39 7.91 4.52
N LEU A 26 -0.46 7.42 5.76
CA LEU A 26 -1.69 7.46 6.56
C LEU A 26 -2.09 8.90 6.93
N LYS A 27 -1.14 9.75 7.36
CA LYS A 27 -1.42 11.17 7.67
C LYS A 27 -1.84 11.97 6.45
N ALA A 28 -1.26 11.66 5.29
CA ALA A 28 -1.59 12.31 4.03
C ALA A 28 -2.89 11.79 3.39
N GLY A 29 -3.47 10.70 3.92
CA GLY A 29 -4.65 10.06 3.31
C GLY A 29 -4.38 9.53 1.90
N LYS A 30 -3.14 9.09 1.63
CA LYS A 30 -2.72 8.65 0.29
C LYS A 30 -3.48 7.38 -0.11
N SER A 31 -4.26 7.49 -1.18
CA SER A 31 -4.91 6.33 -1.80
C SER A 31 -3.90 5.48 -2.56
N GLY A 32 -3.97 4.16 -2.41
CA GLY A 32 -3.28 3.22 -3.29
C GLY A 32 -4.03 2.94 -4.59
N ILE A 33 -5.26 3.43 -4.73
CA ILE A 33 -6.11 3.23 -5.89
C ILE A 33 -6.00 4.44 -6.81
N THR A 34 -5.71 4.18 -8.09
CA THR A 34 -5.63 5.16 -9.16
C THR A 34 -6.49 4.73 -10.34
N PHE A 35 -6.74 5.65 -11.26
CA PHE A 35 -7.39 5.33 -12.53
C PHE A 35 -6.46 4.50 -13.43
N SER A 36 -7.03 3.55 -14.15
CA SER A 36 -6.33 2.75 -15.16
C SER A 36 -6.84 3.12 -16.55
N GLU A 37 -5.97 3.75 -17.35
CA GLU A 37 -6.26 4.07 -18.75
C GLU A 37 -6.52 2.79 -19.56
N GLU A 38 -5.73 1.73 -19.33
CA GLU A 38 -5.90 0.43 -19.98
C GLU A 38 -7.30 -0.16 -19.71
N PHE A 39 -7.79 -0.08 -18.47
CA PHE A 39 -9.11 -0.61 -18.12
C PHE A 39 -10.23 0.20 -18.78
N ALA A 40 -10.03 1.51 -18.92
CA ALA A 40 -10.96 2.38 -19.63
C ALA A 40 -10.97 2.10 -21.14
N GLU A 41 -9.80 1.94 -21.77
CA GLU A 41 -9.66 1.61 -23.19
C GLU A 41 -10.25 0.23 -23.54
N MET A 42 -10.09 -0.75 -22.65
CA MET A 42 -10.71 -2.08 -22.78
C MET A 42 -12.22 -2.09 -22.51
N GLY A 43 -12.83 -0.95 -22.11
CA GLY A 43 -14.26 -0.84 -21.83
C GLY A 43 -14.72 -1.60 -20.58
N MET A 44 -13.84 -1.78 -19.60
CA MET A 44 -14.18 -2.49 -18.36
C MET A 44 -15.09 -1.68 -17.45
N ARG A 45 -15.93 -2.39 -16.67
CA ARG A 45 -16.86 -1.77 -15.71
C ARG A 45 -16.14 -1.04 -14.56
N SER A 46 -15.02 -1.59 -14.08
CA SER A 46 -14.15 -0.92 -13.11
C SER A 46 -12.95 -0.34 -13.86
N GLN A 47 -12.72 0.96 -13.71
CA GLN A 47 -11.63 1.69 -14.36
C GLN A 47 -10.55 2.13 -13.36
N VAL A 48 -10.57 1.56 -12.16
CA VAL A 48 -9.63 1.89 -11.09
C VAL A 48 -8.95 0.63 -10.58
N TRP A 49 -7.71 0.78 -10.14
CA TRP A 49 -6.87 -0.32 -9.67
C TRP A 49 -5.78 0.16 -8.71
N GLY A 50 -5.15 -0.79 -8.02
CA GLY A 50 -3.96 -0.54 -7.22
C GLY A 50 -2.71 -0.57 -8.09
N ASN A 51 -2.23 0.59 -8.53
CA ASN A 51 -0.96 0.73 -9.23
C ASN A 51 0.14 1.07 -8.22
N VAL A 52 0.54 0.09 -7.41
CA VAL A 52 1.50 0.26 -6.30
C VAL A 52 2.57 -0.80 -6.37
#